data_AF-A0A9D0N3N9-F1
#
_entry.id   AF-A0A9D0N3N9-F1
#
_cell.length_a   1.000
_cell.length_b   1.000
_cell.length_c   1.000
_cell.angle_alpha   90.00
_cell.angle_beta   90.00
_cell.angle_gamma   90.00
#
_symmetry.space_group_name_H-M   'P 1'
#
loop_
_entity.id
_entity.type
_entity.pdbx_description
1 polymer ?
#
loop_
_entity_poly.entity_id
_entity_poly.type
_entity_poly.pdbx_seq_one_letter_code
_entity_poly.pdbx_strand_id
1 'polypeptide(L)'
;MRLRNIVVKDNFGHLYRLHLPHEAPVHWLVNPQNLRDEVSAHTFVWRRLRWVDDEQWLRILHSTDIPPNRHLDRIALREAVIKLMMQGIIKIYPLHLNALEQRDSYLLIDTPDGRQHHFIPSSLLAVKTLPDVRFFNSEPDSAIQFVEQLALTDEQLADVIRDLPLFFGQESDKRTTRIAGLVHALSTGKVAVVTQRPSVTPPKKSGPEDLPVEYY
;
A
#
# COMPACT_ATOMS: atom_id res chain seq x y z
N MET A 1 -17.37 15.82 -7.53
CA MET A 1 -16.51 14.62 -7.70
C MET A 1 -16.02 14.19 -6.32
N ARG A 2 -16.31 12.96 -5.87
CA ARG A 2 -15.96 12.50 -4.51
C ARG A 2 -14.52 11.99 -4.48
N LEU A 3 -13.69 12.49 -3.58
CA LEU A 3 -12.30 12.05 -3.45
C LEU A 3 -12.23 10.60 -2.95
N ARG A 4 -11.18 9.88 -3.36
CA ARG A 4 -10.88 8.52 -2.90
C ARG A 4 -9.38 8.35 -2.71
N ASN A 5 -8.98 7.49 -1.78
CA ASN A 5 -7.58 7.15 -1.52
C ASN A 5 -6.70 8.36 -1.18
N ILE A 6 -7.18 9.24 -0.30
CA ILE A 6 -6.40 10.40 0.13
C ILE A 6 -5.27 9.93 1.04
N VAL A 7 -4.02 10.24 0.65
CA VAL A 7 -2.82 10.00 1.44
C VAL A 7 -2.25 11.33 1.88
N VAL A 8 -1.95 11.46 3.17
CA VAL A 8 -1.31 12.62 3.77
C VAL A 8 0.00 12.19 4.43
N LYS A 9 0.99 13.09 4.43
CA LYS A 9 2.30 12.87 5.05
C LYS A 9 2.42 13.77 6.27
N ASP A 10 2.86 13.22 7.41
CA ASP A 10 3.18 14.04 8.57
C ASP A 10 4.57 14.70 8.47
N ASN A 11 4.83 15.59 9.42
CA ASN A 11 6.10 16.29 9.58
C ASN A 11 7.31 15.38 9.87
N PHE A 12 7.11 14.12 10.26
CA PHE A 12 8.16 13.12 10.48
C PHE A 12 8.32 12.17 9.29
N GLY A 13 7.50 12.33 8.27
CA GLY A 13 7.54 11.54 7.05
C GLY A 13 6.67 10.29 7.05
N HIS A 14 5.90 10.03 8.10
CA HIS A 14 4.94 8.95 8.12
C HIS A 14 3.76 9.28 7.19
N LEU A 15 3.27 8.28 6.49
CA LEU A 15 2.10 8.41 5.63
C LEU A 15 0.86 7.92 6.36
N TYR A 16 -0.28 8.52 6.06
CA TYR A 16 -1.58 8.14 6.58
C TYR A 16 -2.59 8.17 5.45
N ARG A 17 -3.45 7.15 5.39
CA ARG A 17 -4.62 7.14 4.54
C ARG A 17 -5.81 7.71 5.30
N LEU A 18 -6.44 8.73 4.74
CA LEU A 18 -7.73 9.24 5.20
C LEU A 18 -8.84 8.49 4.46
N HIS A 19 -9.70 7.82 5.23
CA HIS A 19 -10.85 7.09 4.72
C HIS A 19 -12.12 7.89 5.00
N LEU A 20 -12.83 8.21 3.93
CA LEU A 20 -14.02 9.06 3.92
C LEU A 20 -15.31 8.22 4.00
N PRO A 21 -16.43 8.78 4.47
CA PRO A 21 -17.66 8.02 4.75
C PRO A 21 -18.29 7.31 3.54
N HIS A 22 -18.07 7.82 2.32
CA HIS A 22 -18.58 7.19 1.09
C HIS A 22 -17.66 6.11 0.51
N GLU A 23 -16.48 5.90 1.09
CA GLU A 23 -15.60 4.80 0.68
C GLU A 23 -16.13 3.48 1.25
N ALA A 24 -16.04 2.39 0.47
CA ALA A 24 -16.38 1.07 0.96
C ALA A 24 -15.47 0.69 2.15
N PRO A 25 -16.00 0.04 3.21
CA PRO A 25 -15.21 -0.31 4.38
C PRO A 25 -13.92 -1.04 4.01
N VAL A 26 -12.79 -0.56 4.53
CA VAL A 26 -11.49 -1.18 4.28
C VAL A 26 -11.28 -2.31 5.29
N HIS A 27 -11.75 -3.52 4.96
CA HIS A 27 -11.72 -4.70 5.84
C HIS A 27 -10.30 -5.19 6.20
N TRP A 28 -9.25 -4.65 5.58
CA TRP A 28 -7.87 -5.12 5.71
C TRP A 28 -6.90 -4.11 6.36
N LEU A 29 -7.36 -2.92 6.74
CA LEU A 29 -6.55 -1.98 7.51
C LEU A 29 -6.65 -2.31 8.99
N VAL A 30 -5.56 -2.87 9.53
CA VAL A 30 -5.54 -3.67 10.76
C VAL A 30 -6.12 -2.97 11.98
N ASN A 31 -6.06 -1.64 12.09
CA ASN A 31 -6.92 -0.85 12.97
C ASN A 31 -6.81 0.63 12.57
N PRO A 32 -7.92 1.39 12.52
CA PRO A 32 -7.81 2.84 12.41
C PRO A 32 -7.11 3.39 13.65
N GLN A 33 -6.28 4.43 13.45
CA GLN A 33 -5.77 5.22 14.56
C GLN A 33 -6.97 5.88 15.25
N ASN A 34 -7.22 5.47 16.50
CA ASN A 34 -8.28 6.06 17.30
C ASN A 34 -7.85 7.47 17.73
N LEU A 35 -8.34 8.48 17.02
CA LEU A 35 -8.27 9.88 17.44
C LEU A 35 -9.63 10.32 18.00
N ARG A 36 -10.12 9.57 19.01
CA ARG A 36 -11.42 9.84 19.63
C ARG A 36 -11.35 10.94 20.69
N ASP A 37 -10.15 11.22 21.21
CA ASP A 37 -9.92 12.32 22.14
C ASP A 37 -9.52 13.59 21.38
N GLU A 38 -10.04 14.72 21.87
CA GLU A 38 -9.85 16.04 21.28
C GLU A 38 -8.37 16.42 21.20
N VAL A 39 -7.62 16.19 22.29
CA VAL A 39 -6.20 16.56 22.37
C VAL A 39 -5.36 15.85 21.30
N SER A 40 -5.56 14.55 21.08
CA SER A 40 -4.84 13.80 20.06
C SER A 40 -5.27 14.18 18.65
N ALA A 41 -6.57 14.41 18.41
CA ALA A 41 -7.07 14.86 17.11
C ALA A 41 -6.52 16.25 16.74
N HIS A 42 -6.54 17.21 17.68
CA HIS A 42 -5.91 18.51 17.51
C HIS A 42 -4.41 18.39 17.26
N THR A 43 -3.70 17.60 18.08
CA THR A 43 -2.26 17.40 17.92
C THR A 43 -1.93 16.82 16.55
N PHE A 44 -2.73 15.87 16.06
CA PHE A 44 -2.55 15.25 14.76
C PHE A 44 -2.73 16.27 13.62
N VAL A 45 -3.84 16.99 13.56
CA VAL A 45 -4.12 17.94 12.47
C VAL A 45 -3.21 19.16 12.54
N TRP A 46 -3.02 19.75 13.72
CA TRP A 46 -2.29 21.00 13.88
C TRP A 46 -0.77 20.84 13.89
N ARG A 47 -0.25 19.76 14.51
CA ARG A 47 1.20 19.56 14.64
C ARG A 47 1.74 18.57 13.62
N ARG A 48 1.09 17.42 13.42
CA ARG A 48 1.60 16.38 12.50
C ARG A 48 1.31 16.72 11.05
N LEU A 49 0.08 17.12 10.73
CA LEU A 49 -0.36 17.46 9.37
C LEU A 49 -0.28 18.97 9.06
N ARG A 50 0.64 19.68 9.71
CA ARG A 50 0.81 21.14 9.56
C ARG A 50 0.95 21.57 8.10
N TRP A 51 1.62 20.75 7.28
CA TRP A 51 1.98 20.98 5.88
C TRP A 51 0.89 20.63 4.88
N VAL A 52 -0.24 20.07 5.32
CA VAL A 52 -1.38 19.85 4.43
C VAL A 52 -2.02 21.19 4.12
N ASP A 53 -2.09 21.51 2.83
CA ASP A 53 -2.60 22.77 2.31
C ASP A 53 -4.10 22.94 2.55
N ASP A 54 -4.53 24.19 2.70
CA ASP A 54 -5.92 24.53 2.99
C ASP A 54 -6.87 24.09 1.86
N GLU A 55 -6.40 24.11 0.60
CA GLU A 55 -7.15 23.56 -0.54
C GLU A 55 -7.40 22.05 -0.38
N GLN A 56 -6.41 21.30 0.13
CA GLN A 56 -6.54 19.87 0.37
C GLN A 56 -7.54 19.59 1.51
N TRP A 57 -7.53 20.39 2.57
CA TRP A 57 -8.53 20.30 3.63
C TRP A 57 -9.94 20.61 3.15
N LEU A 58 -10.09 21.68 2.38
CA LEU A 58 -11.36 22.06 1.78
C LEU A 58 -11.91 20.95 0.87
N ARG A 59 -11.03 20.35 0.05
CA ARG A 59 -11.32 19.18 -0.78
C ARG A 59 -11.80 17.96 0.02
N ILE A 60 -11.14 17.67 1.14
CA ILE A 60 -11.55 16.59 2.07
C ILE A 60 -12.95 16.87 2.60
N LEU A 61 -13.21 18.09 3.09
CA LEU A 61 -14.52 18.48 3.62
C LEU A 61 -15.63 18.40 2.58
N HIS A 62 -15.39 18.89 1.35
CA HIS A 62 -16.35 18.77 0.24
C HIS A 62 -16.65 17.32 -0.18
N SER A 63 -15.76 16.39 0.16
CA SER A 63 -15.98 14.97 -0.11
C SER A 63 -16.76 14.26 1.00
N THR A 64 -17.16 14.98 2.04
CA THR A 64 -18.07 14.50 3.09
C THR A 64 -19.49 14.94 2.75
N ASP A 65 -20.51 14.20 3.20
CA ASP A 65 -21.92 14.58 2.99
C ASP A 65 -22.36 15.75 3.90
N ILE A 66 -21.43 16.35 4.65
CA ILE A 66 -21.67 17.50 5.50
C ILE A 66 -21.33 18.75 4.70
N PRO A 67 -22.30 19.62 4.39
CA PRO A 67 -22.07 20.78 3.55
C PRO A 67 -21.09 21.73 4.25
N PRO A 68 -19.90 21.99 3.66
CA PRO A 68 -18.99 22.96 4.23
C PRO A 68 -19.56 24.37 4.03
N ASN A 69 -19.48 25.21 5.06
CA ASN A 69 -19.65 26.64 4.85
C ASN A 69 -18.56 27.10 3.88
N ARG A 70 -18.94 27.72 2.76
CA ARG A 70 -18.02 28.06 1.66
C ARG A 70 -16.99 29.16 2.01
N HIS A 71 -17.00 29.67 3.24
CA HIS A 71 -16.16 30.77 3.73
C HIS A 71 -15.48 30.44 5.07
N LEU A 72 -15.00 29.21 5.23
CA LEU A 72 -14.21 28.84 6.41
C LEU A 72 -12.78 29.38 6.26
N ASP A 73 -12.30 30.07 7.29
CA ASP A 73 -10.88 30.39 7.40
C ASP A 73 -10.06 29.11 7.70
N ARG A 74 -8.73 29.23 7.63
CA ARG A 74 -7.81 28.10 7.86
C ARG A 74 -8.06 27.37 9.18
N ILE A 75 -8.40 28.12 10.22
CA ILE A 75 -8.65 27.56 11.55
C ILE A 75 -9.93 26.74 11.50
N ALA A 76 -11.00 27.31 10.99
CA ALA A 76 -12.30 26.67 10.91
C ALA A 76 -12.30 25.44 9.98
N LEU A 77 -11.48 25.43 8.92
CA LEU A 77 -11.27 24.24 8.07
C LEU A 77 -10.68 23.07 8.88
N ARG A 78 -9.62 23.34 9.65
CA ARG A 78 -8.93 22.32 10.44
C ARG A 78 -9.80 21.81 11.59
N GLU A 79 -10.51 22.71 12.28
CA GLU A 79 -11.47 22.37 13.32
C GLU A 79 -12.61 21.50 12.79
N ALA A 80 -13.13 21.79 11.60
CA ALA A 80 -14.14 20.95 10.97
C ALA A 80 -13.61 19.54 10.70
N VAL A 81 -12.39 19.40 10.19
CA VAL A 81 -11.77 18.08 9.95
C VAL A 81 -11.55 17.32 11.27
N ILE A 82 -11.05 17.99 12.31
CA ILE A 82 -10.86 17.40 13.65
C ILE A 82 -12.17 16.83 14.17
N LYS A 83 -13.26 17.60 14.09
CA LYS A 83 -14.59 17.15 14.52
C LYS A 83 -15.03 15.88 13.80
N LEU A 84 -14.81 15.80 12.48
CA LEU A 84 -15.15 14.62 11.69
C LEU A 84 -14.29 13.40 12.03
N MET A 85 -13.02 13.60 12.38
CA MET A 85 -12.13 12.53 12.84
C MET A 85 -12.58 11.99 14.22
N MET A 86 -12.90 12.88 15.16
CA MET A 86 -13.39 12.49 16.49
C MET A 86 -14.73 11.75 16.44
N GLN A 87 -15.62 12.15 15.52
CA GLN A 87 -16.89 11.45 15.26
C GLN A 87 -16.72 10.09 14.57
N GLY A 88 -15.49 9.74 14.15
CA GLY A 88 -15.21 8.50 13.41
C GLY A 88 -15.73 8.50 11.97
N ILE A 89 -16.16 9.66 11.46
CA ILE A 89 -16.61 9.85 10.07
C ILE A 89 -15.40 9.80 9.13
N ILE A 90 -14.31 10.49 9.50
CA ILE A 90 -13.01 10.35 8.84
C ILE A 90 -12.17 9.38 9.66
N LYS A 91 -11.87 8.21 9.11
CA LYS A 91 -10.97 7.24 9.74
C LYS A 91 -9.56 7.42 9.21
N ILE A 92 -8.59 7.33 10.11
CA ILE A 92 -7.18 7.53 9.78
C ILE A 92 -6.48 6.20 9.91
N TYR A 93 -5.74 5.84 8.88
CA TYR A 93 -5.01 4.60 8.84
C TYR A 93 -3.53 4.92 8.64
N PRO A 94 -2.67 4.66 9.64
CA PRO A 94 -1.24 4.82 9.44
C PRO A 94 -0.80 3.87 8.33
N LEU A 95 -0.13 4.43 7.33
CA LEU A 95 0.54 3.67 6.29
C LEU A 95 1.99 3.51 6.73
N HIS A 96 2.30 2.31 7.22
CA HIS A 96 3.69 1.95 7.49
C HIS A 96 4.40 1.80 6.15
N LEU A 97 5.26 2.77 5.82
CA LEU A 97 6.20 2.69 4.70
C LEU A 97 7.32 1.68 4.96
N ASN A 98 7.01 0.53 5.55
CA ASN A 98 7.98 -0.55 5.70
C ASN A 98 7.90 -1.54 4.53
N ALA A 99 7.16 -1.27 3.45
CA ALA A 99 7.09 -2.17 2.29
C ALA A 99 8.45 -2.32 1.56
N LEU A 100 9.37 -1.35 1.70
CA LEU A 100 10.73 -1.45 1.16
C LEU A 100 11.73 -2.11 2.12
N GLU A 101 11.47 -2.11 3.43
CA GLU A 101 12.29 -2.79 4.44
C GLU A 101 11.78 -4.21 4.76
N GLN A 102 10.49 -4.49 4.52
CA GLN A 102 9.86 -5.82 4.51
C GLN A 102 9.93 -6.49 3.13
N ARG A 103 10.86 -6.03 2.26
CA ARG A 103 11.16 -6.69 0.97
C ARG A 103 11.43 -8.18 1.15
N ASP A 104 12.02 -8.56 2.28
CA ASP A 104 12.38 -9.93 2.63
C ASP A 104 11.21 -10.75 3.22
N SER A 105 10.01 -10.18 3.35
CA SER A 105 8.87 -10.81 4.04
C SER A 105 7.81 -11.44 3.15
N TYR A 106 7.82 -11.20 1.83
CA TYR A 106 7.01 -11.99 0.89
C TYR A 106 7.91 -12.72 -0.11
N LEU A 107 7.44 -13.86 -0.60
CA LEU A 107 8.18 -14.71 -1.52
C LEU A 107 8.58 -13.95 -2.80
N LEU A 108 9.88 -14.01 -3.13
CA LEU A 108 10.40 -13.66 -4.44
C LEU A 108 10.26 -14.85 -5.38
N ILE A 109 9.67 -14.62 -6.54
CA ILE A 109 9.52 -15.64 -7.58
C ILE A 109 10.40 -15.27 -8.75
N ASP A 110 11.35 -16.16 -9.06
CA ASP A 110 12.11 -16.12 -10.30
C ASP A 110 11.20 -16.52 -11.46
N THR A 111 11.18 -15.69 -12.49
CA THR A 111 10.40 -15.94 -13.70
C THR A 111 11.28 -16.34 -14.87
N PRO A 112 10.72 -17.04 -15.89
CA PRO A 112 11.47 -17.49 -17.05
C PRO A 112 12.17 -16.37 -17.84
N ASP A 113 11.71 -15.12 -17.71
CA ASP A 113 12.31 -13.94 -18.34
C ASP A 113 13.49 -13.34 -17.55
N GLY A 114 13.96 -14.03 -16.50
CA GLY A 114 15.11 -13.63 -15.68
C GLY A 114 14.81 -12.45 -14.76
N ARG A 115 13.54 -12.17 -14.49
CA ARG A 115 13.10 -11.16 -13.53
C ARG A 115 12.67 -11.83 -12.24
N GLN A 116 12.57 -11.01 -11.20
CA GLN A 116 12.02 -11.44 -9.92
C GLN A 116 10.73 -10.68 -9.66
N HIS A 117 9.68 -11.43 -9.31
CA HIS A 117 8.37 -10.87 -9.02
C HIS A 117 8.00 -11.09 -7.57
N HIS A 118 7.36 -10.07 -7.01
CA HIS A 118 6.90 -10.05 -5.64
C HIS A 118 5.44 -9.66 -5.61
N PHE A 119 4.61 -10.46 -4.95
CA PHE A 119 3.19 -10.17 -4.81
C PHE A 119 2.96 -9.53 -3.45
N ILE A 120 2.44 -8.31 -3.47
CA ILE A 120 2.13 -7.60 -2.24
C ILE A 120 0.69 -7.10 -2.24
N PRO A 121 0.06 -7.08 -1.06
CA PRO A 121 -1.18 -6.36 -0.89
C PRO A 121 -1.02 -4.90 -1.36
N SER A 122 -1.88 -4.44 -2.27
CA SER A 122 -1.90 -3.05 -2.76
C SER A 122 -2.07 -2.04 -1.63
N SER A 123 -2.59 -2.49 -0.49
CA SER A 123 -2.69 -1.76 0.77
C SER A 123 -1.37 -1.23 1.31
N LEU A 124 -0.28 -1.96 1.08
CA LEU A 124 1.06 -1.62 1.54
C LEU A 124 1.74 -0.61 0.61
N LEU A 125 1.17 -0.39 -0.58
CA LEU A 125 1.70 0.52 -1.57
C LEU A 125 1.00 1.87 -1.47
N ALA A 126 1.73 2.85 -0.92
CA ALA A 126 1.25 4.22 -0.78
C ALA A 126 1.15 4.99 -2.12
N VAL A 127 1.77 4.49 -3.19
CA VAL A 127 1.89 5.20 -4.47
C VAL A 127 1.59 4.26 -5.63
N LYS A 128 0.61 4.63 -6.45
CA LYS A 128 0.18 3.84 -7.63
C LYS A 128 1.15 3.89 -8.82
N THR A 129 2.20 4.71 -8.75
CA THR A 129 3.02 5.11 -9.91
C THR A 129 4.51 4.81 -9.76
N LEU A 130 4.91 3.85 -8.93
CA LEU A 130 6.30 3.40 -8.92
C LEU A 130 6.59 2.60 -10.21
N PRO A 131 7.72 2.85 -10.89
CA PRO A 131 8.03 2.25 -12.19
C PRO A 131 8.15 0.72 -12.13
N ASP A 132 8.50 0.19 -10.97
CA ASP A 132 8.70 -1.23 -10.73
C ASP A 132 7.44 -1.92 -10.15
N VAL A 133 6.31 -1.21 -10.05
CA VAL A 133 5.07 -1.72 -9.45
C VAL A 133 3.96 -1.72 -10.48
N ARG A 134 3.40 -2.91 -10.76
CA ARG A 134 2.27 -3.10 -11.67
C ARG A 134 0.97 -3.32 -10.91
N PHE A 135 -0.05 -2.56 -11.29
CA PHE A 135 -1.43 -2.77 -10.86
C PHE A 135 -2.28 -3.17 -12.07
N PHE A 136 -3.09 -4.21 -11.95
CA PHE A 136 -3.98 -4.71 -13.02
C PHE A 136 -5.41 -4.18 -12.89
N ASN A 137 -5.65 -3.10 -12.13
CA ASN A 137 -6.98 -2.63 -11.72
C ASN A 137 -8.01 -2.65 -12.87
N SER A 138 -9.03 -3.51 -12.75
CA SER A 138 -10.09 -3.74 -13.74
C SER A 138 -9.65 -4.33 -15.08
N GLU A 139 -8.49 -4.99 -15.14
CA GLU A 139 -7.92 -5.65 -16.32
C GLU A 139 -7.83 -7.17 -16.09
N PRO A 140 -8.96 -7.91 -16.11
CA PRO A 140 -8.97 -9.35 -15.84
C PRO A 140 -8.16 -10.15 -16.85
N ASP A 141 -8.27 -9.85 -18.15
CA ASP A 141 -7.55 -10.59 -19.20
C ASP A 141 -6.04 -10.38 -19.10
N SER A 142 -5.59 -9.16 -18.79
CA SER A 142 -4.17 -8.88 -18.57
C SER A 142 -3.63 -9.55 -17.31
N ALA A 143 -4.46 -9.67 -16.25
CA ALA A 143 -4.09 -10.42 -15.05
C ALA A 143 -3.97 -11.92 -15.32
N ILE A 144 -4.88 -12.51 -16.11
CA ILE A 144 -4.82 -13.91 -16.54
C ILE A 144 -3.53 -14.17 -17.31
N GLN A 145 -3.30 -13.41 -18.38
CA GLN A 145 -2.10 -13.55 -19.21
C GLN A 145 -0.82 -13.41 -18.39
N PHE A 146 -0.79 -12.47 -17.45
CA PHE A 146 0.36 -12.31 -16.57
C PHE A 146 0.60 -13.54 -15.70
N VAL A 147 -0.42 -14.03 -15.00
CA VAL A 147 -0.27 -15.22 -14.13
C VAL A 147 0.12 -16.46 -14.93
N GLU A 148 -0.40 -16.63 -16.15
CA GLU A 148 -0.01 -17.71 -17.06
C GLU A 148 1.46 -17.61 -17.50
N GLN A 149 1.93 -16.39 -17.81
CA GLN A 149 3.33 -16.13 -18.20
C GLN A 149 4.34 -16.42 -17.08
N LEU A 150 3.93 -16.29 -15.82
CA LEU A 150 4.80 -16.60 -14.68
C LEU A 150 5.13 -18.09 -14.57
N ALA A 151 4.32 -18.97 -15.17
CA ALA A 151 4.52 -20.43 -15.14
C ALA A 151 4.74 -21.00 -13.73
N LEU A 152 4.00 -20.49 -12.73
CA LEU A 152 4.18 -20.85 -11.31
C LEU A 152 4.00 -22.35 -11.06
N THR A 153 4.93 -22.96 -10.32
CA THR A 153 4.73 -24.31 -9.76
C THR A 153 3.58 -24.33 -8.73
N ASP A 154 3.05 -25.51 -8.41
CA ASP A 154 2.01 -25.64 -7.39
C ASP A 154 2.46 -25.17 -6.01
N GLU A 155 3.74 -25.39 -5.68
CA GLU A 155 4.38 -24.97 -4.44
C GLU A 155 4.50 -23.44 -4.38
N GLN A 156 5.06 -22.81 -5.42
CA GLN A 156 5.15 -21.35 -5.50
C GLN A 156 3.77 -20.69 -5.45
N LEU A 157 2.78 -21.26 -6.12
CA LEU A 157 1.41 -20.75 -6.09
C LEU A 157 0.80 -20.86 -4.68
N ALA A 158 1.05 -21.96 -3.97
CA ALA A 158 0.59 -22.15 -2.59
C ALA A 158 1.25 -21.15 -1.64
N ASP A 159 2.56 -20.92 -1.79
CA ASP A 159 3.31 -19.98 -0.97
C ASP A 159 2.88 -18.53 -1.21
N VAL A 160 2.72 -18.10 -2.47
CA VAL A 160 2.16 -16.78 -2.80
C VAL A 160 0.79 -16.57 -2.16
N ILE A 161 -0.06 -17.58 -2.23
CA ILE A 161 -1.41 -17.50 -1.67
C ILE A 161 -1.39 -17.45 -0.15
N ARG A 162 -0.51 -18.21 0.50
CA ARG A 162 -0.34 -18.20 1.95
C ARG A 162 0.12 -16.83 2.45
N ASP A 163 1.04 -16.20 1.74
CA ASP A 163 1.64 -14.93 2.14
C ASP A 163 0.69 -13.73 1.89
N LEU A 164 -0.25 -13.89 0.96
CA LEU A 164 -1.27 -12.90 0.70
C LEU A 164 -2.50 -13.14 1.60
N PRO A 165 -3.15 -12.11 2.17
CA PRO A 165 -4.37 -12.24 2.97
C PRO A 165 -5.59 -12.48 2.06
N LEU A 166 -5.51 -13.47 1.19
CA LEU A 166 -6.55 -13.82 0.23
C LEU A 166 -7.40 -14.95 0.81
N PHE A 167 -8.63 -14.62 1.15
CA PHE A 167 -9.59 -15.63 1.58
C PHE A 167 -10.09 -16.41 0.35
N PHE A 168 -9.54 -17.60 0.16
CA PHE A 168 -10.11 -18.62 -0.71
C PHE A 168 -10.92 -19.55 0.20
N GLY A 169 -12.19 -19.80 -0.13
CA GLY A 169 -13.04 -20.68 0.68
C GLY A 169 -12.45 -22.09 0.84
N GLN A 170 -13.15 -22.99 1.53
CA GLN A 170 -12.66 -24.34 1.86
C GLN A 170 -12.23 -25.20 0.65
N GLU A 171 -12.53 -24.81 -0.59
CA GLU A 171 -12.03 -25.43 -1.83
C GLU A 171 -10.61 -24.98 -2.27
N SER A 172 -9.86 -24.30 -1.38
CA SER A 172 -8.56 -23.67 -1.69
C SER A 172 -7.43 -24.62 -2.12
N ASP A 173 -7.64 -25.94 -2.10
CA ASP A 173 -6.60 -26.93 -2.42
C ASP A 173 -6.45 -27.24 -3.92
N LYS A 174 -7.43 -26.89 -4.75
CA LYS A 174 -7.29 -27.09 -6.20
C LYS A 174 -6.48 -25.96 -6.85
N ARG A 175 -5.48 -26.31 -7.66
CA ARG A 175 -4.65 -25.36 -8.44
C ARG A 175 -5.50 -24.34 -9.22
N THR A 176 -6.57 -24.80 -9.85
CA THR A 176 -7.48 -23.93 -10.62
C THR A 176 -8.16 -22.87 -9.74
N THR A 177 -8.60 -23.25 -8.54
CA THR A 177 -9.19 -22.32 -7.56
C THR A 177 -8.17 -21.28 -7.10
N ARG A 178 -6.93 -21.71 -6.85
CA ARG A 178 -5.80 -20.85 -6.47
C ARG A 178 -5.46 -19.82 -7.56
N ILE A 179 -5.36 -20.25 -8.82
CA ILE A 179 -5.12 -19.37 -9.97
C ILE A 179 -6.25 -18.36 -10.13
N ALA A 180 -7.50 -18.83 -10.17
CA ALA A 180 -8.67 -17.97 -10.30
C ALA A 180 -8.73 -16.92 -9.18
N GLY A 181 -8.36 -17.34 -7.97
CA GLY A 181 -8.25 -16.50 -6.81
C GLY A 181 -7.19 -15.39 -6.93
N LEU A 182 -5.98 -15.75 -7.36
CA LEU A 182 -4.89 -14.79 -7.58
C LEU A 182 -5.23 -13.79 -8.69
N VAL A 183 -5.78 -14.27 -9.82
CA VAL A 183 -6.25 -13.44 -10.93
C VAL A 183 -7.32 -12.46 -10.45
N HIS A 184 -8.29 -12.93 -9.66
CA HIS A 184 -9.32 -12.08 -9.10
C HIS A 184 -8.73 -11.00 -8.17
N ALA A 185 -7.74 -11.35 -7.34
CA ALA A 185 -7.07 -10.41 -6.45
C ALA A 185 -6.28 -9.33 -7.21
N LEU A 186 -5.59 -9.69 -8.28
CA LEU A 186 -4.86 -8.77 -9.16
C LEU A 186 -5.82 -7.83 -9.91
N SER A 187 -6.83 -8.40 -10.57
CA SER A 187 -7.81 -7.64 -11.38
C SER A 187 -8.69 -6.72 -10.53
N THR A 188 -8.98 -7.07 -9.28
CA THR A 188 -9.68 -6.17 -8.34
C THR A 188 -8.77 -5.14 -7.70
N GLY A 189 -7.47 -5.16 -8.00
CA GLY A 189 -6.50 -4.23 -7.44
C GLY A 189 -6.15 -4.46 -5.98
N LYS A 190 -6.49 -5.62 -5.41
CA LYS A 190 -6.16 -5.99 -4.03
C LYS A 190 -4.69 -6.37 -3.86
N VAL A 191 -4.09 -6.89 -4.93
CA VAL A 191 -2.67 -7.27 -5.00
C VAL A 191 -2.01 -6.49 -6.13
N ALA A 192 -0.79 -6.03 -5.86
CA ALA A 192 0.10 -5.45 -6.85
C ALA A 192 1.33 -6.34 -7.00
N VAL A 193 2.00 -6.20 -8.13
CA VAL A 193 3.21 -6.95 -8.44
C VAL A 193 4.39 -6.00 -8.51
N VAL A 194 5.41 -6.24 -7.69
CA VAL A 194 6.69 -5.55 -7.81
C VAL A 194 7.60 -6.39 -8.69
N THR A 195 8.20 -5.77 -9.70
CA THR A 195 9.16 -6.41 -10.61
C THR A 195 10.56 -5.89 -10.31
N GLN A 196 11.49 -6.80 -10.07
CA GLN A 196 12.90 -6.48 -9.85
C GLN A 196 13.74 -7.03 -10.99
N ARG A 197 14.75 -6.25 -11.38
CA ARG A 197 15.86 -6.79 -12.17
C ARG A 197 16.86 -7.39 -11.18
N PRO A 198 17.40 -8.59 -11.46
CA PRO A 198 18.45 -9.14 -10.62
C PRO A 198 19.57 -8.12 -10.49
N SER A 199 19.94 -7.79 -9.25
CA SER A 199 21.14 -7.01 -8.97
C SER A 199 22.32 -7.85 -9.45
N VAL A 200 22.85 -7.55 -10.63
CA VAL A 200 24.16 -8.04 -11.04
C VAL A 200 25.16 -7.32 -10.15
N THR A 201 25.45 -7.88 -8.98
CA THR A 201 26.63 -7.49 -8.23
C THR A 201 27.81 -7.89 -9.12
N PRO A 202 28.57 -6.95 -9.69
CA PRO A 202 29.74 -7.33 -10.46
C PRO A 202 30.62 -8.16 -9.52
N PRO A 203 31.15 -9.32 -9.96
CA PRO A 203 32.06 -10.09 -9.12
C PRO A 203 33.15 -9.14 -8.64
N LYS A 204 33.35 -9.08 -7.32
CA LYS A 204 34.43 -8.33 -6.70
C LYS A 204 35.69 -8.76 -7.46
N LYS A 205 36.31 -7.86 -8.24
CA LYS A 205 37.61 -8.15 -8.83
C LYS A 205 38.54 -8.38 -7.66
N SER A 206 38.89 -9.64 -7.41
CA SER A 206 39.97 -10.02 -6.51
C SER A 206 41.26 -9.44 -7.09
N GLY A 207 41.53 -8.19 -6.72
CA GLY A 207 42.78 -7.50 -7.00
C GLY A 207 43.84 -7.91 -5.97
N PRO A 208 45.13 -7.73 -6.28
CA PRO A 208 46.26 -8.17 -5.45
C PRO A 208 46.40 -7.47 -4.09
N GLU A 209 45.39 -6.71 -3.65
CA GLU A 209 45.36 -5.99 -2.37
C GLU A 209 44.78 -6.84 -1.22
N ASP A 210 44.19 -8.01 -1.51
CA ASP A 210 43.70 -9.00 -0.53
C ASP A 210 44.80 -10.00 -0.09
N LEU A 211 46.08 -9.61 -0.10
CA LEU A 211 47.13 -10.42 0.52
C LEU A 211 47.21 -10.12 2.02
N PRO A 212 47.16 -11.14 2.90
CA PRO A 212 47.31 -10.94 4.34
C PRO A 212 48.69 -10.36 4.63
N VAL A 213 48.72 -9.23 5.34
CA VAL A 213 49.96 -8.65 5.85
C VAL A 213 50.54 -9.63 6.88
N GLU A 214 51.61 -10.34 6.51
CA GLU A 214 52.45 -11.05 7.48
C GLU A 214 53.14 -10.00 8.36
N TYR A 215 52.79 -9.97 9.65
CA TYR A 215 53.51 -9.21 10.65
C TYR A 215 54.83 -9.94 10.95
N TYR A 216 55.97 -9.30 10.66
CA TYR A 216 57.27 -9.64 11.23
C TYR A 216 57.56 -8.75 12.44
#